data_AF-A0A1Q2LGV0-F1
#
_entry.id   AF-A0A1Q2LGV0-F1
#
_cell.length_a   1.000
_cell.length_b   1.000
_cell.length_c   1.000
_cell.angle_alpha   90.00
_cell.angle_beta   90.00
_cell.angle_gamma   90.00
#
_symmetry.space_group_name_H-M   'P 1'
#
loop_
_entity.id
_entity.type
_entity.pdbx_description
1 polymer ?
#
loop_
_entity_poly.entity_id
_entity_poly.type
_entity_poly.pdbx_seq_one_letter_code
_entity_poly.pdbx_strand_id
1 'polypeptide(L)'
;MLKYLKILNKFYIVFILVSSLNALSLEEMLQQDNIKPSFDCDLPKLSESEMDICGGVGMIPASYFAIIDNFYSSYYKAVIKHIDLKDKTIIKNISLTMLKERGKVCPNTKFDDNVSSGLNSALAAQCYCYPYNKALREITEFIYNNPKYKNIFEQIFYPNPKGYYQLIMNKKPLNPDSPFDDDAEVIFDVIDKAAKDNLLESNGALKKHE
;
A
#
# COMPACT_ATOMS: atom_id res chain seq x y z
N MET A 1 -54.03 -32.79 1.74
CA MET A 1 -52.68 -33.00 2.30
C MET A 1 -51.62 -32.97 1.19
N LEU A 2 -51.53 -31.88 0.40
CA LEU A 2 -50.59 -31.77 -0.74
C LEU A 2 -50.45 -30.34 -1.33
N LYS A 3 -50.53 -29.30 -0.49
CA LYS A 3 -50.32 -27.89 -0.94
C LYS A 3 -49.35 -27.04 -0.12
N TYR A 4 -48.75 -27.60 0.94
CA TYR A 4 -47.76 -26.88 1.77
C TYR A 4 -46.31 -27.33 1.55
N LEU A 5 -46.06 -28.26 0.62
CA LEU A 5 -44.73 -28.86 0.40
C LEU A 5 -43.99 -28.30 -0.84
N LYS A 6 -44.24 -27.03 -1.23
CA LYS A 6 -43.57 -26.38 -2.38
C LYS A 6 -42.90 -25.03 -2.09
N ILE A 7 -42.91 -24.56 -0.84
CA ILE A 7 -42.29 -23.28 -0.46
C ILE A 7 -40.94 -23.46 0.26
N LEU A 8 -40.60 -24.68 0.69
CA LEU A 8 -39.34 -24.95 1.39
C LEU A 8 -38.15 -25.29 0.47
N ASN A 9 -38.35 -25.31 -0.85
CA ASN A 9 -37.32 -25.71 -1.82
C ASN A 9 -36.70 -24.52 -2.62
N LYS A 10 -36.79 -23.30 -2.07
CA LYS A 10 -36.14 -22.09 -2.62
C LYS A 10 -35.11 -21.45 -1.68
N PHE A 11 -34.82 -22.08 -0.54
CA PHE A 11 -33.91 -21.56 0.49
C PHE A 11 -32.76 -22.52 0.84
N TYR A 12 -32.42 -23.43 -0.07
CA TYR A 12 -31.23 -24.24 0.07
C TYR A 12 -30.13 -23.71 -0.83
N ILE A 13 -29.04 -23.31 -0.17
CA ILE A 13 -27.69 -23.12 -0.71
C ILE A 13 -27.45 -21.73 -1.32
N VAL A 14 -27.66 -20.71 -0.49
CA VAL A 14 -26.65 -19.65 -0.33
C VAL A 14 -25.46 -20.33 0.36
N PHE A 15 -24.65 -21.08 -0.40
CA PHE A 15 -23.27 -21.39 0.00
C PHE A 15 -22.49 -20.08 -0.23
N ILE A 16 -22.67 -19.12 0.68
CA ILE A 16 -21.54 -18.23 0.97
C ILE A 16 -20.58 -19.16 1.71
N LEU A 17 -19.74 -19.84 0.93
CA LEU A 17 -18.41 -20.18 1.40
C LEU A 17 -17.76 -18.84 1.71
N VAL A 18 -18.01 -18.33 2.92
CA VAL A 18 -16.98 -17.62 3.65
C VAL A 18 -15.99 -18.72 3.97
N SER A 19 -15.24 -19.17 2.96
CA SER A 19 -13.87 -19.52 3.19
C SER A 19 -13.32 -18.26 3.84
N SER A 20 -13.27 -18.26 5.16
CA SER A 20 -12.27 -17.53 5.92
C SER A 20 -10.92 -18.06 5.43
N LEU A 21 -10.55 -17.70 4.20
CA LEU A 21 -9.20 -17.37 3.83
C LEU A 21 -8.83 -16.36 4.91
N ASN A 22 -8.13 -16.84 5.93
CA ASN A 22 -7.59 -16.01 6.98
C ASN A 22 -6.72 -15.00 6.24
N ALA A 23 -7.29 -13.83 5.98
CA ALA A 23 -6.59 -12.77 5.30
C ALA A 23 -5.46 -12.40 6.25
N LEU A 24 -4.23 -12.63 5.81
CA LEU A 24 -3.04 -12.42 6.62
C LEU A 24 -3.01 -10.95 7.04
N SER A 25 -3.01 -10.68 8.34
CA SER A 25 -2.96 -9.32 8.88
C SER A 25 -1.63 -8.65 8.55
N LEU A 26 -1.60 -7.31 8.58
CA LEU A 26 -0.36 -6.56 8.39
C LEU A 26 0.72 -6.95 9.40
N GLU A 27 0.32 -7.21 10.65
CA GLU A 27 1.23 -7.66 11.70
C GLU A 27 1.87 -9.02 11.34
N GLU A 28 1.08 -9.98 10.89
CA GLU A 28 1.58 -11.28 10.46
C GLU A 28 2.47 -11.17 9.19
N MET A 29 2.19 -10.24 8.28
CA MET A 29 3.09 -9.96 7.14
C MET A 29 4.44 -9.41 7.63
N LEU A 30 4.43 -8.45 8.56
CA LEU A 30 5.66 -7.82 9.08
C LEU A 30 6.58 -8.81 9.81
N GLN A 31 6.01 -9.85 10.42
CA GLN A 31 6.75 -10.91 11.12
C GLN A 31 7.40 -11.95 10.19
N GLN A 32 7.20 -11.86 8.87
CA GLN A 32 7.82 -12.81 7.94
C GLN A 32 9.28 -12.44 7.63
N ASP A 33 10.18 -13.38 7.88
CA ASP A 33 11.64 -13.16 7.77
C ASP A 33 12.17 -12.99 6.32
N ASN A 34 11.33 -13.13 5.29
CA ASN A 34 11.80 -13.23 3.90
C ASN A 34 10.96 -12.45 2.86
N ILE A 35 10.23 -11.42 3.27
CA ILE A 35 9.55 -10.57 2.28
C ILE A 35 10.58 -9.73 1.54
N LYS A 36 10.77 -10.01 0.25
CA LYS A 36 11.59 -9.22 -0.66
C LYS A 36 10.76 -8.09 -1.30
N PRO A 37 11.37 -6.92 -1.59
CA PRO A 37 10.70 -5.85 -2.33
C PRO A 37 10.45 -6.27 -3.79
N SER A 38 9.80 -5.41 -4.56
CA SER A 38 9.36 -5.71 -5.93
C SER A 38 10.49 -5.65 -6.98
N PHE A 39 11.71 -5.36 -6.53
CA PHE A 39 12.95 -5.34 -7.30
C PHE A 39 13.97 -6.32 -6.69
N ASP A 40 15.00 -6.64 -7.46
CA ASP A 40 16.02 -7.61 -7.07
C ASP A 40 17.07 -6.96 -6.14
N CYS A 41 17.16 -7.48 -4.90
CA CYS A 41 18.13 -7.04 -3.90
C CYS A 41 19.56 -7.55 -4.17
N ASP A 42 19.73 -8.47 -5.13
CA ASP A 42 21.03 -9.04 -5.47
C ASP A 42 21.68 -8.32 -6.68
N LEU A 43 21.14 -7.16 -7.09
CA LEU A 43 21.70 -6.37 -8.18
C LEU A 43 23.10 -5.82 -7.84
N PRO A 44 24.02 -5.80 -8.80
CA PRO A 44 25.41 -5.38 -8.57
C PRO A 44 25.55 -3.90 -8.21
N LYS A 45 24.53 -3.08 -8.50
CA LYS A 45 24.49 -1.65 -8.17
C LYS A 45 23.08 -1.28 -7.70
N LEU A 46 22.91 -1.24 -6.40
CA LEU A 46 21.75 -0.65 -5.74
C LEU A 46 22.05 0.82 -5.40
N SER A 47 21.03 1.66 -5.48
CA SER A 47 21.05 2.98 -4.83
C SER A 47 21.00 2.82 -3.31
N GLU A 48 21.37 3.87 -2.58
CA GLU A 48 21.32 3.89 -1.11
C GLU A 48 19.95 3.52 -0.56
N SER A 49 18.89 4.10 -1.12
CA SER A 49 17.52 3.77 -0.69
C SER A 49 17.10 2.34 -1.05
N GLU A 50 17.65 1.74 -2.11
CA GLU A 50 17.41 0.33 -2.41
C GLU A 50 18.16 -0.60 -1.46
N MET A 51 19.38 -0.25 -1.06
CA MET A 51 20.13 -0.99 -0.03
C MET A 51 19.36 -0.98 1.29
N ASP A 52 18.85 0.17 1.71
CA ASP A 52 18.05 0.33 2.92
C ASP A 52 16.71 -0.43 2.87
N ILE A 53 16.02 -0.42 1.72
CA ILE A 53 14.79 -1.21 1.56
C ILE A 53 15.08 -2.71 1.64
N CYS A 54 16.22 -3.17 1.09
CA CYS A 54 16.61 -4.57 1.13
C CYS A 54 17.15 -5.02 2.49
N GLY A 55 17.82 -4.13 3.22
CA GLY A 55 18.51 -4.44 4.48
C GLY A 55 17.77 -4.01 5.75
N GLY A 56 16.78 -3.13 5.64
CA GLY A 56 16.19 -2.42 6.78
C GLY A 56 16.94 -1.15 7.14
N VAL A 57 16.37 -0.37 8.07
CA VAL A 57 16.91 0.93 8.51
C VAL A 57 16.96 0.94 10.03
N GLY A 58 18.16 0.87 10.59
CA GLY A 58 18.36 0.80 12.04
C GLY A 58 17.65 -0.41 12.65
N MET A 59 16.64 -0.16 13.49
CA MET A 59 15.82 -1.22 14.12
C MET A 59 14.59 -1.62 13.29
N ILE A 60 14.32 -0.94 12.17
CA ILE A 60 13.16 -1.23 11.32
C ILE A 60 13.54 -2.33 10.31
N PRO A 61 12.83 -3.48 10.31
CA PRO A 61 13.19 -4.62 9.48
C PRO A 61 12.93 -4.36 7.99
N ALA A 62 13.66 -5.07 7.12
CA ALA A 62 13.47 -4.98 5.66
C ALA A 62 12.03 -5.30 5.22
N SER A 63 11.33 -6.20 5.93
CA SER A 63 9.92 -6.56 5.64
C SER A 63 9.00 -5.33 5.66
N TYR A 64 9.25 -4.37 6.54
CA TYR A 64 8.51 -3.11 6.63
C TYR A 64 8.55 -2.34 5.31
N PHE A 65 9.74 -2.15 4.75
CA PHE A 65 9.92 -1.42 3.50
C PHE A 65 9.50 -2.24 2.28
N ALA A 66 9.76 -3.54 2.30
CA ALA A 66 9.41 -4.45 1.23
C ALA A 66 7.90 -4.54 1.00
N ILE A 67 7.10 -4.55 2.07
CA ILE A 67 5.62 -4.56 1.98
C ILE A 67 5.11 -3.28 1.30
N ILE A 68 5.63 -2.11 1.68
CA ILE A 68 5.24 -0.84 1.06
C ILE A 68 5.60 -0.83 -0.44
N ASP A 69 6.83 -1.24 -0.77
CA ASP A 69 7.31 -1.30 -2.15
C ASP A 69 6.47 -2.28 -3.00
N ASN A 70 6.15 -3.45 -2.46
CA ASN A 70 5.30 -4.45 -3.11
C ASN A 70 3.88 -3.94 -3.35
N PHE A 71 3.26 -3.32 -2.33
CA PHE A 71 1.95 -2.71 -2.45
C PHE A 71 1.94 -1.62 -3.53
N TYR A 72 2.87 -0.66 -3.45
CA TYR A 72 2.94 0.44 -4.41
C TYR A 72 3.25 -0.05 -5.83
N SER A 73 4.21 -0.96 -6.00
CA SER A 73 4.62 -1.49 -7.29
C SER A 73 3.49 -2.25 -7.99
N SER A 74 2.74 -3.07 -7.24
CA SER A 74 1.56 -3.75 -7.76
C SER A 74 0.43 -2.78 -8.11
N TYR A 75 0.21 -1.75 -7.30
CA TYR A 75 -0.74 -0.67 -7.60
C TYR A 75 -0.38 0.07 -8.89
N TYR A 76 0.86 0.54 -9.00
CA TYR A 76 1.39 1.18 -10.20
C TYR A 76 1.23 0.30 -11.43
N LYS A 77 1.58 -1.00 -11.34
CA LYS A 77 1.46 -1.96 -12.45
C LYS A 77 0.00 -2.15 -12.87
N ALA A 78 -0.93 -2.24 -11.92
CA ALA A 78 -2.36 -2.34 -12.19
C ALA A 78 -2.85 -1.09 -12.93
N VAL A 79 -2.45 0.10 -12.48
CA VAL A 79 -2.82 1.36 -13.11
C VAL A 79 -2.23 1.48 -14.51
N ILE A 80 -0.90 1.42 -14.67
CA ILE A 80 -0.21 1.72 -15.93
C ILE A 80 -0.57 0.77 -17.08
N LYS A 81 -1.10 -0.42 -16.76
CA LYS A 81 -1.60 -1.38 -17.75
C LYS A 81 -2.81 -0.84 -18.52
N HIS A 82 -3.67 -0.07 -17.88
CA HIS A 82 -4.98 0.35 -18.40
C HIS A 82 -5.09 1.85 -18.74
N ILE A 83 -4.01 2.61 -18.57
CA ILE A 83 -3.92 4.03 -18.94
C ILE A 83 -3.51 4.19 -20.42
N ASP A 84 -4.00 5.23 -21.11
CA ASP A 84 -3.57 5.52 -22.48
C ASP A 84 -2.11 6.00 -22.56
N LEU A 85 -1.47 5.76 -23.70
CA LEU A 85 -0.06 6.09 -23.92
C LEU A 85 0.32 7.54 -23.53
N LYS A 86 -0.54 8.53 -23.87
CA LYS A 86 -0.30 9.94 -23.54
C LYS A 86 -0.25 10.19 -22.03
N ASP A 87 -1.16 9.55 -21.30
CA ASP A 87 -1.33 9.76 -19.86
C ASP A 87 -0.39 8.87 -19.03
N LYS A 88 0.14 7.77 -19.61
CA LYS A 88 1.16 6.93 -18.97
C LYS A 88 2.40 7.73 -18.57
N THR A 89 2.76 8.75 -19.33
CA THR A 89 3.91 9.62 -19.01
C THR A 89 3.71 10.34 -17.69
N ILE A 90 2.48 10.76 -17.35
CA ILE A 90 2.15 11.41 -16.08
C ILE A 90 2.40 10.43 -14.92
N ILE A 91 1.80 9.24 -15.00
CA ILE A 91 1.94 8.19 -13.97
C ILE A 91 3.40 7.75 -13.80
N LYS A 92 4.15 7.62 -14.91
CA LYS A 92 5.59 7.32 -14.89
C LYS A 92 6.39 8.41 -14.19
N ASN A 93 6.10 9.68 -14.48
CA ASN A 93 6.80 10.80 -13.86
C ASN A 93 6.56 10.85 -12.35
N ILE A 94 5.31 10.64 -11.90
CA ILE A 94 4.98 10.53 -10.47
C ILE A 94 5.83 9.43 -9.81
N SER A 95 5.87 8.24 -10.43
CA SER A 95 6.61 7.09 -9.89
C SER A 95 8.13 7.31 -9.89
N LEU A 96 8.68 7.92 -10.94
CA LEU A 96 10.11 8.27 -11.02
C LEU A 96 10.50 9.32 -9.98
N THR A 97 9.62 10.28 -9.69
CA THR A 97 9.84 11.26 -8.62
C THR A 97 9.88 10.55 -7.26
N MET A 98 8.91 9.68 -6.98
CA MET A 98 8.91 8.87 -5.75
C MET A 98 10.20 8.09 -5.56
N LEU A 99 10.66 7.37 -6.59
CA LEU A 99 11.90 6.58 -6.51
C LEU A 99 13.15 7.44 -6.24
N LYS A 100 13.15 8.69 -6.71
CA LYS A 100 14.25 9.65 -6.44
C LYS A 100 14.19 10.24 -5.03
N GLU A 101 12.99 10.43 -4.50
CA GLU A 101 12.72 11.07 -3.21
C GLU A 101 12.74 10.09 -2.02
N ARG A 102 12.44 8.80 -2.22
CA ARG A 102 12.42 7.78 -1.16
C ARG A 102 13.79 7.67 -0.45
N GLY A 103 13.76 7.75 0.88
CA GLY A 103 14.97 7.77 1.73
C GLY A 103 15.68 9.12 1.82
N LYS A 104 15.20 10.16 1.12
CA LYS A 104 15.81 11.51 1.11
C LYS A 104 14.88 12.61 1.60
N VAL A 105 13.60 12.52 1.23
CA VAL A 105 12.59 13.50 1.63
C VAL A 105 11.89 12.97 2.87
N CYS A 106 12.19 13.60 4.00
CA CYS A 106 11.65 13.23 5.30
C CYS A 106 10.76 14.36 5.83
N PRO A 107 9.46 14.11 6.06
CA PRO A 107 8.58 15.13 6.61
C PRO A 107 8.93 15.40 8.09
N ASN A 108 9.07 16.68 8.44
CA ASN A 108 9.27 17.17 9.82
C ASN A 108 10.38 16.50 10.64
N THR A 109 11.40 15.97 9.99
CA THR A 109 12.37 15.12 10.67
C THR A 109 13.50 15.95 11.25
N LYS A 110 13.60 15.95 12.58
CA LYS A 110 14.78 16.44 13.31
C LYS A 110 15.48 15.24 13.92
N PHE A 111 16.50 14.73 13.21
CA PHE A 111 17.40 13.76 13.80
C PHE A 111 18.17 14.42 14.94
N ASP A 112 18.18 13.78 16.11
CA ASP A 112 18.90 14.26 17.28
C ASP A 112 19.77 13.10 17.78
N ASP A 113 21.08 13.34 17.89
CA ASP A 113 22.03 12.34 18.37
C ASP A 113 21.79 11.97 19.84
N ASN A 114 21.01 12.78 20.57
CA ASN A 114 20.65 12.55 21.97
C ASN A 114 19.38 11.71 22.16
N VAL A 115 18.65 11.37 21.09
CA VAL A 115 17.49 10.47 21.20
C VAL A 115 17.86 9.00 20.97
N SER A 116 16.98 8.09 21.39
CA SER A 116 17.23 6.65 21.24
C SER A 116 17.39 6.25 19.77
N SER A 117 18.23 5.25 19.52
CA SER A 117 18.41 4.66 18.18
C SER A 117 17.10 4.17 17.57
N GLY A 118 16.18 3.66 18.41
CA GLY A 118 14.83 3.27 17.98
C GLY A 118 14.00 4.46 17.47
N LEU A 119 14.05 5.61 18.15
CA LEU A 119 13.34 6.82 17.68
C LEU A 119 13.92 7.33 16.37
N ASN A 120 15.24 7.41 16.25
CA ASN A 120 15.89 7.80 14.98
C ASN A 120 15.58 6.82 13.84
N SER A 121 15.47 5.51 14.12
CA SER A 121 15.07 4.51 13.12
C SER A 121 13.62 4.72 12.65
N ALA A 122 12.69 5.00 13.57
CA ALA A 122 11.29 5.28 13.24
C ALA A 122 11.16 6.58 12.42
N LEU A 123 11.90 7.63 12.80
CA LEU A 123 11.95 8.89 12.04
C LEU A 123 12.52 8.68 10.63
N ALA A 124 13.58 7.89 10.49
CA ALA A 124 14.14 7.53 9.20
C ALA A 124 13.14 6.73 8.33
N ALA A 125 12.32 5.85 8.93
CA ALA A 125 11.30 5.12 8.18
C ALA A 125 10.28 6.06 7.51
N GLN A 126 9.96 7.21 8.11
CA GLN A 126 9.05 8.19 7.50
C GLN A 126 9.59 8.79 6.19
N CYS A 127 10.92 8.88 6.04
CA CYS A 127 11.57 9.29 4.78
C CYS A 127 11.27 8.33 3.61
N TYR A 128 10.94 7.08 3.94
CA TYR A 128 10.57 6.07 2.96
C TYR A 128 9.07 6.07 2.74
N CYS A 129 8.27 6.10 3.81
CA CYS A 129 6.80 6.06 3.71
C CYS A 129 6.22 7.28 2.97
N TYR A 130 6.73 8.47 3.25
CA TYR A 130 6.17 9.72 2.73
C TYR A 130 6.14 9.80 1.19
N PRO A 131 7.25 9.55 0.46
CA PRO A 131 7.22 9.58 -1.00
C PRO A 131 6.28 8.53 -1.62
N TYR A 132 6.18 7.33 -1.03
CA TYR A 132 5.21 6.33 -1.50
C TYR A 132 3.77 6.81 -1.30
N ASN A 133 3.43 7.33 -0.12
CA ASN A 133 2.09 7.82 0.17
C ASN A 133 1.70 9.00 -0.75
N LYS A 134 2.62 9.95 -0.94
CA LYS A 134 2.45 11.07 -1.87
C LYS A 134 2.15 10.58 -3.29
N ALA A 135 2.95 9.65 -3.80
CA ALA A 135 2.76 9.12 -5.14
C ALA A 135 1.48 8.27 -5.28
N LEU A 136 1.12 7.50 -4.24
CA LEU A 136 -0.16 6.78 -4.17
C LEU A 136 -1.33 7.75 -4.32
N ARG A 137 -1.32 8.88 -3.60
CA ARG A 137 -2.35 9.92 -3.68
C ARG A 137 -2.40 10.58 -5.05
N GLU A 138 -1.27 11.01 -5.59
CA GLU A 138 -1.22 11.68 -6.90
C GLU A 138 -1.76 10.78 -8.02
N ILE A 139 -1.37 9.50 -8.03
CA ILE A 139 -1.90 8.53 -9.01
C ILE A 139 -3.39 8.29 -8.77
N THR A 140 -3.81 8.10 -7.51
CA THR A 140 -5.21 7.86 -7.13
C THR A 140 -6.11 9.02 -7.56
N GLU A 141 -5.70 10.24 -7.25
CA GLU A 141 -6.41 11.47 -7.61
C GLU A 141 -6.55 11.59 -9.13
N PHE A 142 -5.46 11.34 -9.87
CA PHE A 142 -5.47 11.38 -11.33
C PHE A 142 -6.47 10.38 -11.93
N ILE A 143 -6.46 9.12 -11.49
CA ILE A 143 -7.34 8.09 -12.09
C ILE A 143 -8.78 8.18 -11.59
N TYR A 144 -9.00 8.52 -10.32
CA TYR A 144 -10.34 8.53 -9.73
C TYR A 144 -11.18 9.73 -10.20
N ASN A 145 -10.54 10.89 -10.39
CA ASN A 145 -11.22 12.09 -10.88
C ASN A 145 -11.37 12.13 -12.40
N ASN A 146 -10.74 11.22 -13.13
CA ASN A 146 -10.88 11.09 -14.57
C ASN A 146 -11.90 9.99 -14.91
N PRO A 147 -13.10 10.32 -15.44
CA PRO A 147 -14.14 9.32 -15.73
C PRO A 147 -13.68 8.17 -16.62
N LYS A 148 -12.69 8.41 -17.48
CA LYS A 148 -12.11 7.40 -18.37
C LYS A 148 -11.34 6.30 -17.62
N TYR A 149 -10.73 6.63 -16.49
CA TYR A 149 -9.82 5.75 -15.75
C TYR A 149 -10.36 5.33 -14.38
N LYS A 150 -11.45 5.95 -13.93
CA LYS A 150 -12.04 5.71 -12.62
C LYS A 150 -12.32 4.23 -12.35
N ASN A 151 -12.75 3.49 -13.36
CA ASN A 151 -13.03 2.06 -13.27
C ASN A 151 -11.80 1.23 -12.85
N ILE A 152 -10.58 1.67 -13.17
CA ILE A 152 -9.34 0.99 -12.76
C ILE A 152 -9.25 0.97 -11.23
N PHE A 153 -9.46 2.13 -10.60
CA PHE A 153 -9.43 2.24 -9.14
C PHE A 153 -10.60 1.46 -8.50
N GLU A 154 -11.78 1.54 -9.11
CA GLU A 154 -12.96 0.80 -8.64
C GLU A 154 -12.75 -0.72 -8.65
N GLN A 155 -12.02 -1.24 -9.66
CA GLN A 155 -11.67 -2.65 -9.74
C GLN A 155 -10.63 -3.04 -8.69
N ILE A 156 -9.55 -2.26 -8.54
CA ILE A 156 -8.47 -2.56 -7.58
C ILE A 156 -9.03 -2.70 -6.16
N PHE A 157 -9.92 -1.80 -5.76
CA PHE A 157 -10.43 -1.71 -4.39
C PHE A 157 -11.89 -2.17 -4.24
N TYR A 158 -12.39 -3.02 -5.15
CA TYR A 158 -13.69 -3.66 -5.01
C TYR A 158 -13.73 -4.54 -3.74
N PRO A 159 -14.85 -4.57 -2.98
CA PRO A 159 -16.14 -3.91 -3.21
C PRO A 159 -16.27 -2.50 -2.64
N ASN A 160 -15.22 -1.94 -2.02
CA ASN A 160 -15.30 -0.68 -1.28
C ASN A 160 -14.38 0.45 -1.80
N PRO A 161 -14.42 0.79 -3.11
CA PRO A 161 -13.50 1.78 -3.65
C PRO A 161 -13.68 3.16 -3.02
N LYS A 162 -14.92 3.58 -2.71
CA LYS A 162 -15.17 4.87 -2.06
C LYS A 162 -14.46 4.97 -0.70
N GLY A 163 -14.47 3.89 0.09
CA GLY A 163 -13.77 3.85 1.38
C GLY A 163 -12.27 3.98 1.23
N TYR A 164 -11.67 3.30 0.24
CA TYR A 164 -10.24 3.44 -0.04
C TYR A 164 -9.87 4.83 -0.55
N TYR A 165 -10.68 5.42 -1.43
CA TYR A 165 -10.44 6.78 -1.90
C TYR A 165 -10.44 7.77 -0.73
N GLN A 166 -11.43 7.67 0.16
CA GLN A 166 -11.50 8.49 1.36
C GLN A 166 -10.28 8.28 2.26
N LEU A 167 -9.88 7.03 2.49
CA LEU A 167 -8.71 6.71 3.32
C LEU A 167 -7.42 7.28 2.73
N ILE A 168 -7.16 7.05 1.44
CA ILE A 168 -5.96 7.52 0.74
C ILE A 168 -5.91 9.05 0.74
N MET A 169 -7.03 9.72 0.45
CA MET A 169 -7.07 11.18 0.31
C MET A 169 -7.22 11.94 1.63
N ASN A 170 -7.50 11.25 2.74
CA ASN A 170 -7.62 11.88 4.05
C ASN A 170 -6.23 12.28 4.57
N LYS A 171 -5.93 13.58 4.49
CA LYS A 171 -4.69 14.14 5.04
C LYS A 171 -4.80 14.25 6.55
N LYS A 172 -3.84 13.68 7.27
CA LYS A 172 -3.74 13.89 8.73
C LYS A 172 -3.11 15.26 8.98
N PRO A 173 -3.62 16.04 9.93
CA PRO A 173 -3.05 17.34 10.25
C PRO A 173 -1.65 17.16 10.84
N LEU A 174 -0.74 18.08 10.52
CA LEU A 174 0.56 18.14 11.17
C LEU A 174 0.37 18.40 12.66
N ASN A 175 0.93 17.55 13.52
CA ASN A 175 1.05 17.85 14.93
C ASN A 175 2.39 18.55 15.18
N PRO A 176 2.44 19.86 15.49
CA PRO A 176 3.69 20.58 15.67
C PRO A 176 4.50 20.10 16.89
N ASP A 177 3.86 19.40 17.82
CA ASP A 177 4.49 18.86 19.03
C ASP A 177 5.00 17.42 18.84
N SER A 178 4.72 16.81 17.68
CA SER A 178 5.20 15.47 17.32
C SER A 178 6.43 15.59 16.41
N PRO A 179 7.50 14.81 16.64
CA PRO A 179 8.58 14.68 15.66
C PRO A 179 8.17 13.84 14.44
N PHE A 180 7.00 13.19 14.51
CA PHE A 180 6.43 12.36 13.45
C PHE A 180 5.38 13.12 12.65
N ASP A 181 5.38 12.89 11.34
CA ASP A 181 4.27 13.23 10.47
C ASP A 181 3.35 12.02 10.30
N ASP A 182 2.23 11.99 11.03
CA ASP A 182 1.25 10.90 10.96
C ASP A 182 0.69 10.71 9.53
N ASP A 183 0.74 11.75 8.70
CA ASP A 183 0.34 11.69 7.31
C ASP A 183 1.30 10.85 6.45
N ALA A 184 2.58 10.73 6.84
CA ALA A 184 3.57 9.93 6.15
C ALA A 184 3.21 8.44 6.13
N GLU A 185 2.49 7.97 7.15
CA GLU A 185 2.21 6.54 7.38
C GLU A 185 0.83 6.09 6.91
N VAL A 186 0.03 6.98 6.29
CA VAL A 186 -1.30 6.63 5.75
C VAL A 186 -1.25 5.43 4.79
N ILE A 187 -0.13 5.20 4.11
CA ILE A 187 0.05 4.02 3.26
C ILE A 187 -0.08 2.70 4.04
N PHE A 188 0.33 2.65 5.31
CA PHE A 188 0.12 1.48 6.16
C PHE A 188 -1.32 1.29 6.58
N ASP A 189 -2.06 2.38 6.83
CA ASP A 189 -3.51 2.29 7.08
C ASP A 189 -4.22 1.68 5.86
N VAL A 190 -3.78 2.04 4.64
CA VAL A 190 -4.29 1.48 3.38
C VAL A 190 -3.92 0.00 3.24
N ILE A 191 -2.67 -0.38 3.51
CA ILE A 191 -2.19 -1.76 3.43
C ILE A 191 -2.89 -2.64 4.47
N ASP A 192 -3.02 -2.19 5.71
CA ASP A 192 -3.74 -2.90 6.78
C ASP A 192 -5.21 -3.12 6.40
N LYS A 193 -5.86 -2.09 5.86
CA LYS A 193 -7.23 -2.23 5.37
C LYS A 193 -7.31 -3.24 4.20
N ALA A 194 -6.39 -3.16 3.25
CA ALA A 194 -6.32 -4.07 2.10
C ALA A 194 -6.06 -5.51 2.51
N ALA A 195 -5.21 -5.72 3.52
CA ALA A 195 -4.98 -7.01 4.14
C ALA A 195 -6.27 -7.57 4.74
N LYS A 196 -6.98 -6.79 5.57
CA LYS A 196 -8.26 -7.18 6.19
C LYS A 196 -9.37 -7.47 5.18
N ASP A 197 -9.39 -6.73 4.07
CA ASP A 197 -10.32 -6.95 2.97
C ASP A 197 -9.87 -8.08 2.01
N ASN A 198 -8.78 -8.80 2.33
CA ASN A 198 -8.22 -9.91 1.56
C ASN A 198 -7.79 -9.53 0.12
N LEU A 199 -7.36 -8.28 -0.07
CA LEU A 199 -6.92 -7.74 -1.36
C LEU A 199 -5.41 -7.90 -1.61
N LEU A 200 -4.66 -8.37 -0.61
CA LEU A 200 -3.20 -8.52 -0.69
C LEU A 200 -2.77 -9.99 -0.69
N GLU A 201 -1.73 -10.27 -1.47
CA GLU A 201 -0.90 -11.46 -1.31
C GLU A 201 -0.07 -11.36 -0.03
N SER A 202 0.48 -12.49 0.44
CA SER A 202 1.23 -12.53 1.72
C SER A 202 2.50 -11.68 1.73
N ASN A 203 3.00 -11.25 0.57
CA ASN A 203 4.15 -10.35 0.44
C ASN A 203 3.77 -8.85 0.41
N GLY A 204 2.48 -8.52 0.61
CA GLY A 204 1.97 -7.14 0.58
C GLY A 204 1.57 -6.62 -0.80
N ALA A 205 1.78 -7.38 -1.88
CA ALA A 205 1.34 -6.98 -3.21
C ALA A 205 -0.18 -7.10 -3.36
N LEU A 206 -0.81 -6.21 -4.14
CA LEU A 206 -2.21 -6.36 -4.55
C LEU A 206 -2.41 -7.66 -5.33
N LYS A 207 -3.46 -8.40 -4.99
CA LYS A 207 -3.90 -9.57 -5.75
C LYS A 207 -4.29 -9.14 -7.17
N LYS A 208 -4.02 -10.01 -8.12
CA LYS A 208 -4.51 -9.81 -9.48
C LYS A 208 -6.01 -10.11 -9.49
N HIS A 209 -6.81 -9.13 -9.90
CA HIS A 209 -8.19 -9.38 -10.29
C HIS A 209 -8.17 -10.10 -11.64
N GLU A 210 -8.47 -11.41 -11.64
CA GLU A 210 -8.64 -12.24 -12.84
C GLU A 210 -9.98 -11.99 -13.53
#